data_AF-A0A1D1YYC3-F1
#
_entry.id   AF-A0A1D1YYC3-F1
#
_cell.length_a   1.000
_cell.length_b   1.000
_cell.length_c   1.000
_cell.angle_alpha   90.00
_cell.angle_beta   90.00
_cell.angle_gamma   90.00
#
_symmetry.space_group_name_H-M   'P 1'
#
loop_
_entity.id
_entity.type
_entity.pdbx_description
1 polymer ?
#
loop_
_entity_poly.entity_id
_entity_poly.type
_entity_poly.pdbx_seq_one_letter_code
_entity_poly.pdbx_strand_id
1 'polypeptide(L)'
;MSLVPKESIEVIAQSIGFGNLSPDAALALAPDVEYRVREIMQEAIKCMRHSKRTILTADDVDSALSLRNVEPIYGFASGDPLRFKRAVGHKDLFYIDDKEVDLKEVIEAPFPKAPLDTAVATHWLAIEGVQPAIPENVPVEAFVSPAESKKLEHNKEDALPIDIKLPVKHVLSRELQLYFDKITELTLSRSDSVLFKEALVSLATDSGLHPLVPYFSYFIADEVTRSLNDLPPLIALMRVVRSLLCNPHIHVEPYLHQLMPSIITCLVAKRLGHRLADNHWELRDFSASLVASICRR
;
A
#
# COMPACT_ATOMS: atom_id res chain seq x y z
N MET A 1 30.73 -5.01 32.56
CA MET A 1 31.60 -3.82 32.67
C MET A 1 30.78 -2.64 32.18
N SER A 2 30.64 -1.60 33.00
CA SER A 2 29.89 -0.40 32.60
C SER A 2 30.61 0.33 31.47
N LEU A 3 29.86 0.90 30.54
CA LEU A 3 30.38 1.74 29.47
C LEU A 3 30.75 3.16 29.94
N VAL A 4 30.23 3.56 31.11
CA VAL A 4 30.49 4.89 31.69
C VAL A 4 31.86 4.89 32.38
N PRO A 5 32.79 5.77 31.97
CA PRO A 5 34.10 5.84 32.62
C PRO A 5 33.97 6.43 34.02
N LYS A 6 34.69 5.85 34.98
CA LYS A 6 34.76 6.34 36.37
C LYS A 6 35.18 7.81 36.46
N GLU A 7 36.02 8.24 35.53
CA GLU A 7 36.54 9.62 35.43
C GLU A 7 35.40 10.64 35.25
N SER A 8 34.33 10.30 34.50
CA SER A 8 33.18 11.20 34.34
C SER A 8 32.44 11.43 35.66
N ILE A 9 32.35 10.43 36.52
CA ILE A 9 31.69 10.54 37.82
C ILE A 9 32.54 11.37 38.78
N GLU A 10 33.86 11.17 38.77
CA GLU A 10 34.81 11.97 39.56
C GLU A 10 34.78 13.45 39.16
N VAL A 11 34.72 13.75 37.86
CA VAL A 11 34.59 15.14 37.36
C VAL A 11 33.28 15.79 37.82
N ILE A 12 32.17 15.07 37.79
CA ILE A 12 30.88 15.58 38.31
C ILE A 12 30.96 15.80 39.82
N ALA A 13 31.57 14.90 40.58
CA ALA A 13 31.75 15.06 42.03
C ALA A 13 32.59 16.30 42.37
N GLN A 14 33.67 16.54 41.61
CA GLN A 14 34.50 17.74 41.75
C GLN A 14 33.72 19.03 41.41
N SER A 15 32.83 18.99 40.42
CA SER A 15 31.99 20.15 40.07
C SER A 15 31.04 20.58 41.19
N ILE A 16 30.62 19.63 42.04
CA ILE A 16 29.76 19.86 43.21
C ILE A 16 30.60 20.30 44.43
N GLY A 17 31.93 20.21 44.36
CA GLY A 17 32.87 20.56 45.44
C GLY A 17 33.36 19.38 46.28
N PHE A 18 33.07 18.14 45.88
CA PHE A 18 33.63 16.94 46.52
C PHE A 18 35.01 16.63 45.93
N GLY A 19 36.08 17.02 46.64
CA GLY A 19 37.45 16.90 46.15
C GLY A 19 37.99 15.47 45.99
N ASN A 20 37.62 14.54 46.87
CA ASN A 20 38.08 13.15 46.83
C ASN A 20 36.91 12.17 47.03
N LEU A 21 36.35 11.68 45.93
CA LEU A 21 35.42 10.55 45.95
C LEU A 21 36.22 9.24 46.07
N SER A 22 35.75 8.27 46.86
CA SER A 22 36.42 6.96 46.90
C SER A 22 36.24 6.23 45.55
N PRO A 23 37.28 5.56 45.03
CA PRO A 23 37.20 4.89 43.74
C PRO A 23 36.16 3.77 43.72
N ASP A 24 35.93 3.12 44.87
CA ASP A 24 34.92 2.09 45.03
C ASP A 24 33.48 2.64 44.92
N ALA A 25 33.24 3.86 45.40
CA ALA A 25 31.94 4.52 45.25
C ALA A 25 31.68 4.91 43.79
N ALA A 26 32.69 5.42 43.08
CA ALA A 26 32.57 5.73 41.65
C ALA A 26 32.28 4.46 40.81
N LEU A 27 32.94 3.34 41.13
CA LEU A 27 32.70 2.05 40.47
C LEU A 27 31.31 1.48 40.76
N ALA A 28 30.77 1.71 41.95
CA ALA A 28 29.42 1.27 42.31
C ALA A 28 28.32 2.14 41.66
N LEU A 29 28.57 3.44 41.47
CA LEU A 29 27.59 4.38 40.92
C LEU A 29 27.45 4.27 39.39
N ALA A 30 28.55 3.99 38.68
CA ALA A 30 28.56 3.84 37.22
C ALA A 30 27.49 2.88 36.65
N PRO A 31 27.33 1.64 37.16
CA PRO A 31 26.30 0.72 36.65
C PRO A 31 24.87 1.18 36.98
N ASP A 32 24.64 1.89 38.09
CA ASP A 32 23.31 2.40 38.44
C ASP A 32 22.89 3.54 37.50
N VAL A 33 23.79 4.47 37.22
CA VAL A 33 23.55 5.54 36.23
C VAL A 33 23.26 4.95 34.85
N GLU A 34 24.05 3.97 34.42
CA GLU A 34 23.84 3.30 33.14
C GLU A 34 22.47 2.58 33.10
N TYR A 35 22.06 1.94 34.19
CA TYR A 35 20.74 1.32 34.30
C TYR A 35 19.62 2.35 34.15
N ARG A 36 19.72 3.50 34.82
CA ARG A 36 18.73 4.60 34.70
C ARG A 36 18.66 5.17 33.29
N VAL A 37 19.79 5.38 32.62
CA VAL A 37 19.82 5.84 31.22
C VAL A 37 19.15 4.81 30.31
N ARG A 38 19.47 3.53 30.45
CA ARG A 38 18.85 2.46 29.66
C ARG A 38 17.33 2.38 29.90
N GLU A 39 16.90 2.56 31.15
CA GLU A 39 15.48 2.57 31.52
C GLU A 39 14.72 3.71 30.84
N ILE A 40 15.27 4.93 30.82
CA ILE A 40 14.67 6.10 30.14
C ILE A 40 14.65 5.87 28.62
N MET A 41 15.76 5.38 28.05
CA MET A 41 15.85 5.11 26.61
C MET A 41 14.85 4.04 26.16
N GLN A 42 14.63 3.00 26.97
CA GLN A 42 13.62 1.99 26.66
C GLN A 42 12.21 2.57 26.62
N GLU A 43 11.88 3.50 27.51
CA GLU A 43 10.58 4.18 27.50
C GLU A 43 10.45 5.13 26.31
N ALA A 44 11.50 5.88 25.98
CA ALA A 44 11.53 6.75 24.81
C ALA A 44 11.33 5.97 23.49
N ILE A 45 11.93 4.78 23.37
CA ILE A 45 11.71 3.89 22.22
C ILE A 45 10.24 3.45 22.11
N LYS A 46 9.54 3.24 23.23
CA LYS A 46 8.11 2.94 23.20
C LYS A 46 7.32 4.14 22.69
N CYS A 47 7.58 5.35 23.20
CA CYS A 47 6.97 6.60 22.72
C CYS A 47 7.18 6.80 21.20
N MET A 48 8.40 6.55 20.72
CA MET A 48 8.74 6.62 19.29
C MET A 48 7.93 5.62 18.45
N ARG A 49 7.83 4.36 18.90
CA ARG A 49 7.05 3.32 18.21
C ARG A 49 5.56 3.64 18.21
N HIS A 50 5.02 4.16 19.31
CA HIS A 50 3.63 4.60 19.38
C HIS A 50 3.35 5.78 18.45
N SER A 51 4.36 6.61 18.19
CA SER A 51 4.30 7.70 17.20
C SER A 51 4.48 7.24 15.75
N LYS A 52 4.61 5.93 15.48
CA LYS A 52 4.84 5.35 14.14
C LYS A 52 6.11 5.87 13.45
N ARG A 53 7.13 6.26 14.21
CA ARG A 53 8.42 6.74 13.71
C ARG A 53 9.52 5.70 13.95
N THR A 54 10.58 5.77 13.14
CA THR A 54 11.78 4.93 13.29
C THR A 54 12.99 5.70 13.84
N ILE A 55 12.92 7.03 13.83
CA ILE A 55 13.95 7.94 14.32
C ILE A 55 13.47 8.48 15.68
N LEU A 56 14.33 8.34 16.69
CA LEU A 56 14.07 8.83 18.04
C LEU A 56 14.36 10.34 18.11
N THR A 57 13.40 11.09 18.63
CA THR A 57 13.47 12.56 18.76
C THR A 57 13.57 13.00 20.22
N ALA A 58 13.98 14.25 20.48
CA ALA A 58 14.06 14.81 21.84
C ALA A 58 12.69 14.74 22.55
N ASP A 59 11.60 15.02 21.82
CA ASP A 59 10.23 14.93 22.34
C ASP A 59 9.86 13.54 22.88
N ASP A 60 10.40 12.47 22.29
CA ASP A 60 10.17 11.10 22.77
C ASP A 60 10.87 10.87 24.12
N VAL A 61 12.04 11.48 24.33
CA VAL A 61 12.78 11.43 25.60
C VAL A 61 12.11 12.29 26.65
N ASP A 62 11.64 13.49 26.31
CA ASP A 62 10.90 14.37 27.23
C ASP A 62 9.60 13.71 27.70
N SER A 63 8.90 13.05 26.77
CA SER A 63 7.74 12.22 27.10
C SER A 63 8.11 11.09 28.06
N ALA A 64 9.23 10.40 27.83
CA ALA A 64 9.73 9.35 28.73
C ALA A 64 10.11 9.87 30.12
N LEU A 65 10.74 11.04 30.20
CA LEU A 65 11.08 11.69 31.48
C LEU A 65 9.81 12.04 32.27
N SER A 66 8.81 12.61 31.59
CA SER A 66 7.52 12.94 32.21
C SER A 66 6.79 11.70 32.76
N LEU A 67 6.81 10.59 32.02
CA LEU A 67 6.22 9.32 32.46
C LEU A 67 6.92 8.74 33.70
N ARG A 68 8.21 9.03 33.86
CA ARG A 68 9.01 8.58 35.02
C ARG A 68 9.05 9.59 36.16
N ASN A 69 8.30 10.69 36.07
CA ASN A 69 8.32 11.80 37.02
C ASN A 69 9.73 12.36 37.26
N VAL A 70 10.57 12.36 36.22
CA VAL A 70 11.87 13.03 36.23
C VAL A 70 11.67 14.45 35.72
N GLU A 71 12.44 15.39 36.27
CA GLU A 71 12.40 16.79 35.83
C GLU A 71 12.73 16.91 34.33
N PRO A 72 11.93 17.66 33.55
CA PRO A 72 12.16 17.83 32.12
C PRO A 72 13.44 18.63 31.87
N ILE A 73 14.18 18.27 30.82
CA ILE A 73 15.42 18.93 30.44
C ILE A 73 15.12 19.96 29.35
N TYR A 74 15.22 21.24 29.70
CA TYR A 74 14.96 22.33 28.75
C TYR A 74 16.17 22.63 27.85
N GLY A 75 15.91 23.18 26.66
CA GLY A 75 16.95 23.66 25.75
C GLY A 75 17.25 22.77 24.53
N PHE A 76 16.53 21.66 24.35
CA PHE A 76 16.76 20.70 23.26
C PHE A 76 15.72 20.75 22.13
N ALA A 77 14.91 21.81 22.07
CA ALA A 77 13.85 21.97 21.06
C ALA A 77 14.33 22.63 19.75
N SER A 78 15.56 23.14 19.70
CA SER A 78 16.11 23.74 18.49
C SER A 78 16.42 22.67 17.44
N GLY A 79 16.04 22.90 16.18
CA GLY A 79 16.39 22.01 15.07
C GLY A 79 17.87 22.00 14.69
N ASP A 80 18.68 22.86 15.31
CA ASP A 80 20.11 22.94 15.06
C ASP A 80 20.88 21.85 15.83
N PRO A 81 21.80 21.13 15.16
CA PRO A 81 22.60 20.10 15.81
C PRO A 81 23.62 20.73 16.76
N LEU A 82 23.73 20.16 17.96
CA LEU A 82 24.74 20.55 18.95
C LEU A 82 26.16 20.34 18.40
N ARG A 83 27.00 21.38 18.50
CA ARG A 83 28.39 21.34 18.03
C ARG A 83 29.35 21.15 19.21
N PHE A 84 29.82 19.93 19.39
CA PHE A 84 30.85 19.62 20.38
C PHE A 84 32.23 20.03 19.86
N LYS A 85 32.92 20.93 20.58
CA LYS A 85 34.31 21.31 20.31
C LYS A 85 35.22 20.75 21.39
N ARG A 86 36.43 20.34 20.99
CA ARG A 86 37.46 19.88 21.91
C ARG A 86 38.19 21.08 22.53
N ALA A 87 38.41 21.04 23.84
CA ALA A 87 39.18 22.07 24.55
C ALA A 87 40.65 22.07 24.11
N VAL A 88 41.25 23.26 24.00
CA VAL A 88 42.65 23.41 23.61
C VAL A 88 43.53 22.93 24.76
N GLY A 89 44.38 21.93 24.52
CA GLY A 89 45.33 21.39 25.51
C GLY A 89 44.92 20.08 26.19
N HIS A 90 43.66 19.63 26.04
CA HIS A 90 43.18 18.35 26.59
C HIS A 90 42.55 17.49 25.49
N LYS A 91 42.91 16.20 25.43
CA LYS A 91 42.42 15.30 24.38
C LYS A 91 40.98 14.81 24.63
N ASP A 92 40.59 14.71 25.90
CA ASP A 92 39.36 14.03 26.32
C ASP A 92 38.30 14.99 26.86
N LEU A 93 38.55 16.30 26.81
CA LEU A 93 37.63 17.33 27.27
C LEU A 93 36.92 18.00 26.09
N PHE A 94 35.59 17.92 26.10
CA PHE A 94 34.71 18.54 25.12
C PHE A 94 33.80 19.56 25.80
N TYR A 95 33.51 20.65 25.09
CA TYR A 95 32.54 21.66 25.51
C TYR A 95 31.57 21.94 24.36
N ILE A 96 30.41 22.49 24.71
CA ILE A 96 29.38 22.91 23.75
C ILE A 96 29.73 24.32 23.27
N ASP A 97 29.88 24.50 21.96
CA ASP A 97 30.18 25.79 21.34
C ASP A 97 28.92 26.65 21.25
N ASP A 98 28.60 27.36 22.33
CA ASP A 98 27.49 28.31 22.36
C ASP A 98 27.98 29.70 21.95
N LYS A 99 27.53 30.15 20.79
CA LYS A 99 27.79 31.52 20.31
C LYS A 99 26.75 32.45 20.90
N GLU A 100 27.22 33.52 21.52
CA GLU A 100 26.35 34.63 21.91
C GLU A 100 25.77 35.28 20.64
N VAL A 101 24.45 35.48 20.63
CA VAL A 101 23.72 36.12 19.53
C VAL A 101 23.04 37.36 20.06
N ASP A 102 23.12 38.46 19.31
CA ASP A 102 22.47 39.71 19.69
C ASP A 102 20.95 39.60 19.57
N LEU A 103 20.23 40.06 20.60
CA LEU A 103 18.75 40.04 20.64
C LEU A 103 18.11 40.77 19.45
N LYS A 104 18.78 41.79 18.91
CA LYS A 104 18.30 42.54 17.74
C LYS A 104 18.28 41.67 16.49
N GLU A 105 19.31 40.84 16.30
CA GLU A 105 19.41 39.93 15.15
C GLU A 105 18.31 38.87 15.17
N VAL A 106 17.94 38.40 16.38
CA VAL A 106 16.84 37.42 16.54
C VAL A 106 15.48 38.03 16.21
N ILE A 107 15.24 39.29 16.57
CA ILE A 107 13.97 39.99 16.29
C ILE A 107 13.84 40.33 14.81
N GLU A 108 14.95 40.68 14.15
CA GLU A 108 14.98 41.02 12.72
C GLU A 108 14.99 39.78 11.81
N ALA A 109 15.18 38.58 12.36
CA ALA A 109 15.23 37.34 11.60
C ALA A 109 13.89 37.08 10.87
N PRO A 110 13.92 36.71 9.58
CA PRO A 110 12.71 36.42 8.83
C PRO A 110 12.04 35.14 9.34
N PHE A 111 10.71 35.12 9.36
CA PHE A 111 9.97 33.91 9.72
C PHE A 111 10.23 32.77 8.72
N PRO A 112 10.28 31.51 9.20
CA PRO A 112 10.38 30.35 8.32
C PRO A 112 9.12 30.24 7.45
N LYS A 113 9.29 29.70 6.24
CA LYS A 113 8.16 29.42 5.36
C LYS A 113 7.33 28.28 5.95
N ALA A 114 6.02 28.49 6.06
CA ALA A 114 5.11 27.45 6.50
C ALA A 114 5.04 26.31 5.45
N PRO A 115 5.03 25.04 5.88
CA PRO A 115 4.74 23.93 4.98
C PRO A 115 3.30 24.00 4.47
N LEU A 116 3.02 23.30 3.37
CA LEU A 116 1.65 23.13 2.87
C LEU A 116 0.84 22.24 3.80
N ASP A 117 -0.48 22.41 3.79
CA ASP A 117 -1.40 21.57 4.53
C ASP A 117 -1.34 20.11 4.08
N THR A 118 -1.68 19.20 5.00
CA THR A 118 -1.67 17.76 4.75
C THR A 118 -2.81 17.36 3.81
N ALA A 119 -2.46 16.73 2.68
CA ALA A 119 -3.41 16.17 1.73
C ALA A 119 -3.12 14.69 1.47
N VAL A 120 -4.16 13.92 1.13
CA VAL A 120 -4.06 12.49 0.81
C VAL A 120 -4.14 12.31 -0.70
N ALA A 121 -3.12 11.69 -1.29
CA ALA A 121 -3.12 11.27 -2.68
C ALA A 121 -3.25 9.73 -2.77
N THR A 122 -4.21 9.24 -3.54
CA THR A 122 -4.49 7.81 -3.71
C THR A 122 -4.05 7.34 -5.09
N HIS A 123 -3.40 6.18 -5.15
CA HIS A 123 -3.04 5.50 -6.39
C HIS A 123 -3.20 3.98 -6.23
N TRP A 124 -3.21 3.26 -7.34
CA TRP A 124 -3.24 1.80 -7.33
C TRP A 124 -1.84 1.25 -7.03
N LEU A 125 -1.66 0.66 -5.84
CA LEU A 125 -0.44 -0.04 -5.49
C LEU A 125 -0.32 -1.40 -6.20
N ALA A 126 -1.43 -2.12 -6.35
CA ALA A 126 -1.47 -3.41 -7.02
C ALA A 126 -2.85 -3.68 -7.64
N ILE A 127 -2.86 -4.28 -8.83
CA ILE A 127 -4.03 -4.80 -9.51
C ILE A 127 -3.78 -6.30 -9.69
N GLU A 128 -4.64 -7.16 -9.14
CA GLU A 128 -4.51 -8.63 -9.26
C GLU A 128 -3.14 -9.16 -8.75
N GLY A 129 -2.58 -8.50 -7.73
CA GLY A 129 -1.27 -8.85 -7.16
C GLY A 129 -0.06 -8.36 -7.97
N VAL A 130 -0.27 -7.67 -9.10
CA VAL A 130 0.80 -7.05 -9.90
C VAL A 130 0.82 -5.55 -9.67
N GLN A 131 1.99 -5.00 -9.36
CA GLN A 131 2.18 -3.56 -9.19
C GLN A 131 2.22 -2.87 -10.57
N PRO A 132 1.31 -1.91 -10.86
CA PRO A 132 1.35 -1.18 -12.11
C PRO A 132 2.53 -0.21 -12.14
N ALA A 133 3.14 -0.01 -13.31
CA ALA A 133 4.28 0.87 -13.53
C ALA A 133 3.85 2.35 -13.62
N ILE A 134 3.37 2.89 -12.50
CA ILE A 134 2.99 4.31 -12.34
C ILE A 134 4.15 5.03 -11.63
N PRO A 135 4.47 6.31 -11.92
CA PRO A 135 5.56 7.04 -11.26
C PRO A 135 5.58 6.97 -9.71
N GLU A 136 4.44 6.85 -9.04
CA GLU A 136 4.33 6.70 -7.59
C GLU A 136 4.76 5.31 -7.08
N ASN A 137 4.71 4.29 -7.94
CA ASN A 137 5.07 2.92 -7.62
C ASN A 137 6.55 2.66 -7.90
N VAL A 138 7.31 2.39 -6.85
CA VAL A 138 8.72 2.03 -6.96
C VAL A 138 8.85 0.67 -7.68
N PRO A 139 9.67 0.54 -8.74
CA PRO A 139 9.89 -0.74 -9.40
C PRO A 139 10.51 -1.75 -8.41
N VAL A 140 10.03 -3.00 -8.47
CA VAL A 140 10.43 -4.08 -7.54
C VAL A 140 11.94 -4.28 -7.46
N GLU A 141 12.66 -3.96 -8.53
CA GLU A 141 14.12 -4.02 -8.64
C GLU A 141 14.85 -3.06 -7.67
N ALA A 142 14.19 -1.98 -7.23
CA ALA A 142 14.78 -1.02 -6.29
C ALA A 142 14.82 -1.54 -4.83
N PHE A 143 14.06 -2.59 -4.49
CA PHE A 143 14.12 -3.19 -3.15
C PHE A 143 15.30 -4.17 -2.99
N VAL A 144 15.94 -4.56 -4.10
CA VAL A 144 17.00 -5.58 -4.10
C VAL A 144 18.40 -4.98 -3.90
N SER A 145 18.58 -3.66 -3.83
CA SER A 145 19.92 -3.11 -3.53
C SER A 145 19.94 -1.67 -3.01
N PRO A 146 20.77 -1.36 -1.99
CA PRO A 146 21.61 -0.17 -1.98
C PRO A 146 22.99 -0.58 -2.50
N ALA A 147 23.10 -0.81 -3.81
CA ALA A 147 24.39 -1.05 -4.47
C ALA A 147 24.50 -0.14 -5.70
N GLU A 148 25.29 0.92 -5.51
CA GLU A 148 26.11 1.59 -6.52
C GLU A 148 25.43 2.22 -7.75
N SER A 149 25.47 3.55 -7.73
CA SER A 149 25.53 4.50 -8.85
C SER A 149 25.86 3.95 -10.25
N LYS A 150 25.08 4.44 -11.24
CA LYS A 150 25.27 4.57 -12.73
C LYS A 150 24.22 3.77 -13.52
N LYS A 151 23.46 4.28 -14.49
CA LYS A 151 23.50 5.47 -15.37
C LYS A 151 22.07 5.88 -15.77
N LEU A 152 21.85 7.18 -15.95
CA LEU A 152 20.77 7.71 -16.79
C LEU A 152 21.01 7.33 -18.24
N GLU A 153 19.99 6.85 -18.95
CA GLU A 153 19.77 7.20 -20.36
C GLU A 153 18.27 7.33 -20.67
N HIS A 154 18.05 8.20 -21.64
CA HIS A 154 16.84 8.88 -22.08
C HIS A 154 16.00 7.96 -22.98
N ASN A 155 14.67 7.92 -22.81
CA ASN A 155 13.76 7.83 -23.95
C ASN A 155 12.39 8.39 -23.59
N LYS A 156 11.96 9.36 -24.38
CA LYS A 156 10.68 10.06 -24.33
C LYS A 156 9.57 9.19 -24.89
N GLU A 157 8.38 9.47 -24.35
CA GLU A 157 7.08 9.51 -25.05
C GLU A 157 6.82 8.39 -26.05
N ASP A 158 6.11 7.36 -25.59
CA ASP A 158 4.98 6.83 -26.35
C ASP A 158 3.95 6.29 -25.36
N ALA A 159 2.69 6.59 -25.64
CA ALA A 159 1.53 6.21 -24.83
C ALA A 159 1.63 4.75 -24.40
N LEU A 160 1.76 4.52 -23.09
CA LEU A 160 1.73 3.17 -22.53
C LEU A 160 0.39 2.54 -22.94
N PRO A 161 0.39 1.52 -23.83
CA PRO A 161 -0.73 0.60 -23.80
C PRO A 161 -0.64 0.01 -22.40
N ILE A 162 -1.76 -0.03 -21.68
CA ILE A 162 -1.92 -0.94 -20.56
C ILE A 162 -1.92 -2.33 -21.21
N ASP A 163 -0.74 -2.78 -21.61
CA ASP A 163 -0.49 -4.11 -22.11
C ASP A 163 -0.55 -4.96 -20.85
N ILE A 164 -1.77 -5.37 -20.50
CA ILE A 164 -2.01 -6.56 -19.70
C ILE A 164 -1.48 -7.71 -20.56
N LYS A 165 -0.15 -7.80 -20.75
CA LYS A 165 0.50 -9.04 -21.10
C LYS A 165 0.14 -9.93 -19.95
N LEU A 166 -0.85 -10.80 -20.09
CA LEU A 166 -1.24 -11.78 -19.08
C LEU A 166 -0.01 -12.65 -18.78
N PRO A 167 0.81 -12.38 -17.74
CA PRO A 167 2.07 -13.08 -17.54
C PRO A 167 1.88 -13.99 -16.34
N VAL A 168 0.74 -14.68 -16.26
CA VAL A 168 0.52 -15.75 -15.32
C VAL A 168 -0.26 -16.78 -16.10
N LYS A 169 0.36 -17.92 -16.38
CA LYS A 169 -0.41 -19.15 -16.58
C LYS A 169 -1.22 -19.27 -15.29
N HIS A 170 -2.49 -18.87 -15.27
CA HIS A 170 -3.26 -18.93 -14.04
C HIS A 170 -3.11 -20.34 -13.52
N VAL A 171 -2.60 -20.48 -12.29
CA VAL A 171 -2.50 -21.76 -11.61
C VAL A 171 -3.93 -22.11 -11.20
N LEU A 172 -4.75 -22.42 -12.19
CA LEU A 172 -6.10 -22.92 -12.02
C LEU A 172 -5.96 -24.31 -11.42
N SER A 173 -6.59 -24.52 -10.26
CA SER A 173 -6.71 -25.87 -9.73
C SER A 173 -7.53 -26.72 -10.70
N ARG A 174 -7.30 -28.04 -10.66
CA ARG A 174 -8.06 -28.99 -11.47
C ARG A 174 -9.57 -28.88 -11.22
N GLU A 175 -9.97 -28.54 -9.99
CA GLU A 175 -11.37 -28.36 -9.60
C GLU A 175 -11.98 -27.11 -10.24
N LEU A 176 -11.26 -25.98 -10.26
CA LEU A 176 -11.72 -24.77 -10.92
C LEU A 176 -11.84 -24.94 -12.44
N GLN A 177 -10.95 -25.72 -13.05
CA GLN A 177 -11.06 -26.08 -14.48
C GLN A 177 -12.30 -26.92 -14.75
N LEU A 178 -12.54 -27.97 -13.95
CA LEU A 178 -13.74 -28.80 -14.07
C LEU A 178 -15.02 -27.98 -13.84
N TYR A 179 -15.01 -27.02 -12.92
CA TYR A 179 -16.11 -26.10 -12.69
C TYR A 179 -16.37 -25.22 -13.92
N PHE A 180 -15.31 -24.63 -14.49
CA PHE A 180 -15.41 -23.83 -15.70
C PHE A 180 -15.94 -24.66 -16.89
N ASP A 181 -15.39 -25.84 -17.12
CA ASP A 181 -15.83 -26.75 -18.19
C ASP A 181 -17.30 -27.14 -18.01
N LYS A 182 -17.74 -27.36 -16.77
CA LYS A 182 -19.15 -27.69 -16.48
C LYS A 182 -20.07 -26.52 -16.80
N ILE A 183 -19.69 -25.29 -16.47
CA ILE A 183 -20.51 -24.10 -16.76
C ILE A 183 -20.55 -23.81 -18.25
N THR A 184 -19.42 -23.90 -18.96
CA THR A 184 -19.38 -23.66 -20.40
C THR A 184 -20.21 -24.70 -21.16
N GLU A 185 -20.11 -25.98 -20.78
CA GLU A 185 -20.93 -27.06 -21.32
C GLU A 185 -22.43 -26.81 -21.10
N LEU A 186 -22.85 -26.43 -19.89
CA LEU A 186 -24.25 -26.13 -19.58
C LEU A 186 -24.78 -24.92 -20.34
N THR A 187 -23.93 -23.90 -20.55
CA THR A 187 -24.29 -22.68 -21.29
C THR A 187 -24.55 -22.98 -22.78
N LEU A 188 -23.75 -23.85 -23.39
CA LEU A 188 -23.83 -24.20 -24.81
C LEU A 188 -24.89 -25.27 -25.12
N SER A 189 -25.07 -26.25 -24.24
CA SER A 189 -25.89 -27.44 -24.53
C SER A 189 -27.30 -27.41 -23.93
N ARG A 190 -27.54 -26.68 -22.83
CA ARG A 190 -28.78 -26.78 -22.03
C ARG A 190 -29.19 -25.45 -21.37
N SER A 191 -29.43 -24.42 -22.18
CA SER A 191 -29.80 -23.06 -21.75
C SER A 191 -31.07 -22.95 -20.87
N ASP A 192 -31.99 -23.93 -20.96
CA ASP A 192 -33.27 -23.93 -20.22
C ASP A 192 -33.34 -24.96 -19.07
N SER A 193 -32.24 -25.65 -18.76
CA SER A 193 -32.23 -26.65 -17.69
C SER A 193 -32.28 -26.02 -16.29
N VAL A 194 -32.93 -26.71 -15.35
CA VAL A 194 -32.91 -26.36 -13.91
C VAL A 194 -31.46 -26.27 -13.39
N LEU A 195 -30.59 -27.14 -13.90
CA LEU A 195 -29.16 -27.15 -13.56
C LEU A 195 -28.44 -25.86 -13.99
N PHE A 196 -28.85 -25.24 -15.09
CA PHE A 196 -28.27 -23.97 -15.52
C PHE A 196 -28.69 -22.83 -14.58
N LYS A 197 -29.94 -22.83 -14.08
CA LYS A 197 -30.39 -21.84 -13.09
C LYS A 197 -29.64 -21.99 -11.76
N GLU A 198 -29.41 -23.21 -11.30
CA GLU A 198 -28.61 -23.48 -10.10
C GLU A 198 -27.15 -23.05 -10.28
N ALA A 199 -26.56 -23.31 -11.45
CA ALA A 199 -25.22 -22.86 -11.79
C ALA A 199 -25.11 -21.32 -11.79
N LEU A 200 -26.13 -20.61 -12.30
CA LEU A 200 -26.17 -19.14 -12.26
C LEU A 200 -26.27 -18.57 -10.84
N VAL A 201 -26.95 -19.27 -9.94
CA VAL A 201 -27.02 -18.89 -8.52
C VAL A 201 -25.67 -19.13 -7.84
N SER A 202 -25.05 -20.29 -8.07
CA SER A 202 -23.68 -20.58 -7.60
C SER A 202 -22.70 -19.49 -8.07
N LEU A 203 -22.73 -19.09 -9.34
CA LEU A 203 -21.86 -18.04 -9.86
C LEU A 203 -22.08 -16.67 -9.18
N ALA A 204 -23.31 -16.39 -8.74
CA ALA A 204 -23.66 -15.15 -8.05
C ALA A 204 -23.27 -15.15 -6.56
N THR A 205 -23.19 -16.33 -5.92
CA THR A 205 -22.92 -16.46 -4.47
C THR A 205 -21.49 -16.83 -4.13
N ASP A 206 -20.79 -17.56 -5.01
CA ASP A 206 -19.53 -18.21 -4.66
C ASP A 206 -18.35 -17.21 -4.62
N SER A 207 -17.54 -17.31 -3.56
CA SER A 207 -16.51 -16.34 -3.20
C SER A 207 -15.08 -16.70 -3.65
N GLY A 208 -14.90 -17.69 -4.51
CA GLY A 208 -13.58 -18.19 -4.95
C GLY A 208 -13.31 -18.08 -6.46
N LEU A 209 -14.19 -17.40 -7.19
CA LEU A 209 -14.22 -17.45 -8.66
C LEU A 209 -13.37 -16.37 -9.32
N HIS A 210 -12.69 -15.51 -8.55
CA HIS A 210 -11.89 -14.39 -9.06
C HIS A 210 -10.86 -14.83 -10.13
N PRO A 211 -10.10 -15.94 -9.96
CA PRO A 211 -9.15 -16.38 -10.99
C PRO A 211 -9.80 -16.84 -12.31
N LEU A 212 -11.10 -17.13 -12.31
CA LEU A 212 -11.85 -17.57 -13.49
C LEU A 212 -12.46 -16.41 -14.29
N VAL A 213 -12.56 -15.22 -13.70
CA VAL A 213 -13.20 -14.04 -14.33
C VAL A 213 -12.58 -13.67 -15.67
N PRO A 214 -11.23 -13.65 -15.85
CA PRO A 214 -10.63 -13.38 -17.14
C PRO A 214 -11.04 -14.42 -18.20
N TYR A 215 -11.07 -15.70 -17.81
CA TYR A 215 -11.45 -16.80 -18.71
C TYR A 215 -12.92 -16.72 -19.12
N PHE A 216 -13.81 -16.42 -18.18
CA PHE A 216 -15.21 -16.15 -18.49
C PHE A 216 -15.36 -14.94 -19.41
N SER A 217 -14.62 -13.85 -19.17
CA SER A 217 -14.70 -12.65 -20.01
C SER A 217 -14.27 -12.91 -21.46
N TYR A 218 -13.19 -13.69 -21.64
CA TYR A 218 -12.72 -14.11 -22.95
C TYR A 218 -13.69 -15.06 -23.64
N PHE A 219 -14.16 -16.09 -22.91
CA PHE A 219 -15.15 -17.04 -23.41
C PHE A 219 -16.44 -16.35 -23.85
N ILE A 220 -16.95 -15.40 -23.05
CA ILE A 220 -18.15 -14.63 -23.39
C ILE A 220 -17.92 -13.79 -24.64
N ALA A 221 -16.78 -13.09 -24.76
CA ALA A 221 -16.48 -12.28 -25.94
C ALA A 221 -16.39 -13.12 -27.22
N ASP A 222 -15.69 -14.25 -27.15
CA ASP A 222 -15.49 -15.16 -28.27
C ASP A 222 -16.80 -15.84 -28.69
N GLU A 223 -17.56 -16.40 -27.75
CA GLU A 223 -18.84 -17.04 -28.05
C GLU A 223 -19.90 -16.04 -28.54
N VAL A 224 -19.94 -14.81 -28.02
CA VAL A 224 -20.84 -13.77 -28.57
C VAL A 224 -20.52 -13.48 -30.03
N THR A 225 -19.24 -13.44 -30.43
CA THR A 225 -18.86 -13.22 -31.84
C THR A 225 -19.18 -14.40 -32.75
N ARG A 226 -19.09 -15.64 -32.24
CA ARG A 226 -19.39 -16.86 -33.02
C ARG A 226 -20.88 -17.16 -33.12
N SER A 227 -21.64 -16.92 -32.05
CA SER A 227 -23.04 -17.35 -31.89
C SER A 227 -24.07 -16.25 -32.17
N LEU A 228 -23.75 -15.26 -33.01
CA LEU A 228 -24.68 -14.18 -33.40
C LEU A 228 -25.97 -14.68 -34.07
N ASN A 229 -25.96 -15.90 -34.59
CA ASN A 229 -27.08 -16.49 -35.30
C ASN A 229 -28.02 -17.34 -34.42
N ASP A 230 -27.60 -17.73 -33.21
CA ASP A 230 -28.38 -18.58 -32.31
C ASP A 230 -28.77 -17.81 -31.03
N LEU A 231 -30.07 -17.56 -30.86
CA LEU A 231 -30.57 -16.76 -29.73
C LEU A 231 -30.46 -17.46 -28.36
N PRO A 232 -30.75 -18.78 -28.20
CA PRO A 232 -30.70 -19.44 -26.89
C PRO A 232 -29.35 -19.36 -26.15
N PRO A 233 -28.18 -19.64 -26.79
CA PRO A 233 -26.89 -19.50 -26.11
C PRO A 233 -26.56 -18.04 -25.80
N LEU A 234 -26.99 -17.09 -26.65
CA LEU A 234 -26.72 -15.66 -26.44
C LEU A 234 -27.46 -15.11 -25.22
N ILE A 235 -28.72 -15.51 -25.02
CA ILE A 235 -29.49 -15.20 -23.81
C ILE A 235 -28.84 -15.85 -22.57
N ALA A 236 -28.37 -17.09 -22.69
CA ALA A 236 -27.67 -17.79 -21.61
C ALA A 236 -26.37 -17.06 -21.21
N LEU A 237 -25.55 -16.63 -22.17
CA LEU A 237 -24.33 -15.85 -21.94
C LEU A 237 -24.61 -14.53 -21.25
N MET A 238 -25.65 -13.80 -21.67
CA MET A 238 -26.04 -12.57 -20.99
C MET A 238 -26.51 -12.84 -19.54
N ARG A 239 -27.18 -13.97 -19.27
CA ARG A 239 -27.54 -14.38 -17.90
C ARG A 239 -26.31 -14.70 -17.05
N VAL A 240 -25.28 -15.32 -17.63
CA VAL A 240 -23.98 -15.55 -16.95
C VAL A 240 -23.32 -14.21 -16.61
N VAL A 241 -23.28 -13.26 -17.55
CA VAL A 241 -22.78 -11.89 -17.30
C VAL A 241 -23.53 -11.23 -16.14
N ARG A 242 -24.87 -11.37 -16.10
CA ARG A 242 -25.68 -10.86 -15.00
C ARG A 242 -25.26 -11.46 -13.65
N SER A 243 -25.10 -12.78 -13.58
CA SER A 243 -24.69 -13.44 -12.34
C SER A 243 -23.30 -13.01 -11.88
N LEU A 244 -22.34 -12.84 -12.80
CA LEU A 244 -21.01 -12.31 -12.48
C LEU A 244 -21.07 -10.87 -11.96
N LEU A 245 -21.92 -10.03 -12.54
CA LEU A 245 -22.12 -8.65 -12.12
C LEU A 245 -22.90 -8.53 -10.80
N CYS A 246 -23.76 -9.49 -10.45
CA CYS A 246 -24.46 -9.49 -9.17
C CYS A 246 -23.57 -9.94 -8.00
N ASN A 247 -22.42 -10.59 -8.28
CA ASN A 247 -21.56 -11.12 -7.22
C ASN A 247 -20.79 -9.98 -6.51
N PRO A 248 -20.98 -9.80 -5.18
CA PRO A 248 -20.28 -8.77 -4.41
C PRO A 248 -18.82 -9.11 -4.13
N HIS A 249 -18.44 -10.39 -4.21
CA HIS A 249 -17.10 -10.87 -3.91
C HIS A 249 -16.13 -10.76 -5.10
N ILE A 250 -16.63 -10.39 -6.28
CA ILE A 250 -15.84 -10.29 -7.50
C ILE A 250 -15.66 -8.82 -7.89
N HIS A 251 -14.40 -8.41 -8.01
CA HIS A 251 -14.02 -7.12 -8.59
C HIS A 251 -14.03 -7.25 -10.12
N VAL A 252 -15.16 -6.91 -10.75
CA VAL A 252 -15.32 -6.97 -12.22
C VAL A 252 -14.77 -5.70 -12.91
N GLU A 253 -14.51 -4.63 -12.15
CA GLU A 253 -14.05 -3.32 -12.65
C GLU A 253 -12.88 -3.40 -13.65
N PRO A 254 -11.81 -4.20 -13.41
CA PRO A 254 -10.70 -4.30 -14.36
C PRO A 254 -11.12 -4.88 -15.72
N TYR A 255 -12.15 -5.73 -15.76
CA TYR A 255 -12.58 -6.47 -16.95
C TYR A 255 -13.80 -5.84 -17.65
N LEU A 256 -14.37 -4.77 -17.09
CA LEU A 256 -15.53 -4.09 -17.68
C LEU A 256 -15.25 -3.62 -19.11
N HIS A 257 -14.04 -3.12 -19.38
CA HIS A 257 -13.65 -2.65 -20.71
C HIS A 257 -13.71 -3.76 -21.77
N GLN A 258 -13.48 -5.03 -21.40
CA GLN A 258 -13.53 -6.17 -22.30
C GLN A 258 -14.94 -6.77 -22.42
N LEU A 259 -15.76 -6.71 -21.36
CA LEU A 259 -17.14 -7.22 -21.36
C LEU A 259 -18.13 -6.28 -22.06
N MET A 260 -17.93 -4.97 -21.94
CA MET A 260 -18.85 -3.96 -22.49
C MET A 260 -19.06 -4.05 -24.01
N PRO A 261 -18.01 -4.22 -24.84
CA PRO A 261 -18.17 -4.41 -26.29
C PRO A 261 -19.07 -5.60 -26.64
N SER A 262 -18.95 -6.72 -25.91
CA SER A 262 -19.76 -7.92 -26.13
C SER A 262 -21.24 -7.66 -25.84
N ILE A 263 -21.55 -6.98 -24.72
CA ILE A 263 -22.93 -6.64 -24.34
C ILE A 263 -23.54 -5.63 -25.33
N ILE A 264 -22.77 -4.62 -25.73
CA ILE A 264 -23.20 -3.61 -26.71
C ILE A 264 -23.42 -4.26 -28.09
N THR A 265 -22.58 -5.24 -28.47
CA THR A 265 -22.76 -5.98 -29.73
C THR A 265 -24.08 -6.73 -29.74
N CYS A 266 -24.46 -7.40 -28.64
CA CYS A 266 -25.77 -8.05 -28.51
C CYS A 266 -26.94 -7.06 -28.63
N LEU A 267 -26.76 -5.81 -28.20
CA LEU A 267 -27.77 -4.77 -28.29
C LEU A 267 -27.90 -4.19 -29.71
N VAL A 268 -26.77 -3.87 -30.34
CA VAL A 268 -26.70 -3.07 -31.59
C VAL A 268 -26.60 -3.94 -32.85
N ALA A 269 -26.37 -5.25 -32.73
CA ALA A 269 -26.16 -6.13 -33.88
C ALA A 269 -27.27 -6.00 -34.95
N LYS A 270 -26.82 -5.83 -36.19
CA LYS A 270 -27.68 -5.63 -37.38
C LYS A 270 -28.50 -6.86 -37.75
N ARG A 271 -27.99 -8.06 -37.49
CA ARG A 271 -28.65 -9.35 -37.72
C ARG A 271 -28.44 -10.20 -36.48
N LEU A 272 -29.53 -10.53 -35.81
CA LEU A 272 -29.58 -11.45 -34.68
C LEU A 272 -30.55 -12.56 -35.08
N GLY A 273 -30.07 -13.80 -35.15
CA GLY A 273 -30.90 -14.93 -35.57
C GLY A 273 -30.90 -15.23 -37.07
N HIS A 274 -31.31 -16.45 -37.39
CA HIS A 274 -31.48 -16.92 -38.77
C HIS A 274 -32.88 -16.62 -39.34
N ARG A 275 -33.90 -16.39 -38.50
CA ARG A 275 -35.29 -16.21 -38.93
C ARG A 275 -35.86 -14.87 -38.46
N LEU A 276 -36.68 -14.25 -39.32
CA LEU A 276 -37.41 -13.00 -39.00
C LEU A 276 -38.42 -13.16 -37.85
N ALA A 277 -38.80 -14.39 -37.51
CA ALA A 277 -39.75 -14.73 -36.45
C ALA A 277 -39.09 -14.97 -35.07
N ASP A 278 -37.77 -14.85 -34.97
CA ASP A 278 -37.06 -15.08 -33.72
C ASP A 278 -37.20 -13.87 -32.78
N ASN A 279 -37.41 -14.12 -31.48
CA ASN A 279 -37.60 -13.12 -30.42
C ASN A 279 -36.30 -12.39 -30.04
N HIS A 280 -35.70 -11.68 -31.00
CA HIS A 280 -34.48 -10.89 -30.78
C HIS A 280 -34.71 -9.65 -29.88
N TRP A 281 -35.97 -9.23 -29.71
CA TRP A 281 -36.35 -8.11 -28.84
C TRP A 281 -36.07 -8.39 -27.35
N GLU A 282 -36.37 -9.61 -26.88
CA GLU A 282 -36.16 -9.99 -25.48
C GLU A 282 -34.67 -9.94 -25.11
N LEU A 283 -33.80 -10.41 -26.01
CA LEU A 283 -32.36 -10.32 -25.82
C LEU A 283 -31.88 -8.86 -25.74
N ARG A 284 -32.38 -7.99 -26.62
CA ARG A 284 -32.01 -6.57 -26.62
C ARG A 284 -32.48 -5.86 -25.36
N ASP A 285 -33.70 -6.10 -24.91
CA ASP A 285 -34.24 -5.54 -23.66
C ASP A 285 -33.42 -6.04 -22.46
N PHE A 286 -33.04 -7.31 -22.45
CA PHE A 286 -32.19 -7.89 -21.42
C PHE A 286 -30.79 -7.27 -21.42
N SER A 287 -30.12 -7.18 -22.57
CA SER A 287 -28.82 -6.51 -22.70
C SER A 287 -28.87 -5.04 -22.30
N ALA A 288 -29.94 -4.31 -22.65
CA ALA A 288 -30.14 -2.93 -22.21
C ALA A 288 -30.27 -2.82 -20.69
N SER A 289 -31.01 -3.75 -20.06
CA SER A 289 -31.12 -3.81 -18.60
C SER A 289 -29.78 -4.09 -17.91
N LEU A 290 -28.92 -4.91 -18.53
CA LEU A 290 -27.57 -5.19 -18.02
C LEU A 290 -26.68 -3.96 -18.09
N VAL A 291 -26.66 -3.25 -19.22
CA VAL A 291 -25.90 -2.00 -19.35
C VAL A 291 -26.36 -0.98 -18.30
N ALA A 292 -27.67 -0.85 -18.09
CA ALA A 292 -28.21 0.03 -17.05
C ALA A 292 -27.75 -0.38 -15.63
N SER A 293 -27.62 -1.69 -15.37
CA SER A 293 -27.08 -2.18 -14.10
C SER A 293 -25.59 -1.91 -13.94
N ILE A 294 -24.81 -1.97 -15.02
CA ILE A 294 -23.37 -1.66 -15.01
C ILE A 294 -23.16 -0.18 -14.74
N CYS A 295 -23.90 0.71 -15.40
CA CYS A 295 -23.74 2.17 -15.23
C CYS A 295 -24.23 2.70 -13.88
N ARG A 296 -25.08 1.96 -13.16
CA ARG A 296 -25.55 2.34 -11.80
C ARG A 296 -24.58 1.91 -10.70
N ARG A 297 -23.70 0.96 -11.00
CA ARG A 297 -22.70 0.45 -10.08
C ARG A 297 -21.46 1.33 -10.15
#